data_AF-A0A4R3RR64-F1
#
_entry.id   AF-A0A4R3RR64-F1
#
_cell.length_a   1.000
_cell.length_b   1.000
_cell.length_c   1.000
_cell.angle_alpha   90.00
_cell.angle_beta   90.00
_cell.angle_gamma   90.00
#
_symmetry.space_group_name_H-M   'P 1'
#
loop_
_entity.id
_entity.type
_entity.pdbx_description
1 polymer ?
#
loop_
_entity_poly.entity_id
_entity_poly.type
_entity_poly.pdbx_seq_one_letter_code
_entity_poly.pdbx_strand_id
1 'polypeptide(L)'
;MSEFGHFHATAAGIHLDTWGAGSFEIMTSEGIIYRFEVSDRFGPQRLDEDGDIADEQFGEGHAFWSAWGKWKEQGRRVDDDGVRCLWDEEAA
;
A
#
# COMPACT_ATOMS: atom_id res chain seq x y z
N MET A 1 7.21 3.69 18.64
CA MET A 1 6.25 2.86 17.88
C MET A 1 6.86 2.62 16.52
N SER A 2 6.85 1.39 16.00
CA SER A 2 7.29 1.13 14.63
C SER A 2 6.21 1.63 13.67
N GLU A 3 6.53 2.54 12.75
CA GLU A 3 5.61 3.01 11.72
C GLU A 3 5.51 1.95 10.60
N PHE A 4 4.31 1.72 10.05
CA PHE A 4 4.15 0.74 8.98
C PHE A 4 4.90 1.20 7.73
N GLY A 5 5.70 0.30 7.16
CA GLY A 5 6.55 0.61 6.02
C GLY A 5 7.73 1.52 6.35
N HIS A 6 8.20 1.59 7.60
CA HIS A 6 9.48 2.22 7.95
C HIS A 6 10.52 1.16 8.29
N PHE A 7 11.66 1.21 7.61
CA PHE A 7 12.84 0.43 7.96
C PHE A 7 14.02 1.38 8.14
N HIS A 8 14.72 1.26 9.28
CA HIS A 8 15.97 1.97 9.52
C HIS A 8 17.03 1.03 10.08
N ALA A 9 18.27 1.25 9.68
CA ALA A 9 19.43 0.52 10.19
C ALA A 9 20.64 1.46 10.31
N THR A 10 21.37 1.35 11.42
CA THR A 10 22.62 2.09 11.62
C THR A 10 23.74 1.11 11.94
N ALA A 11 24.78 1.08 11.10
CA ALA A 11 25.93 0.20 11.28
C ALA A 11 27.19 0.79 10.64
N ALA A 12 28.34 0.64 11.30
CA ALA A 12 29.66 1.06 10.79
C ALA A 12 29.74 2.52 10.28
N GLY A 13 29.00 3.45 10.91
CA GLY A 13 28.95 4.86 10.49
C GLY A 13 28.04 5.14 9.29
N ILE A 14 27.32 4.13 8.79
CA ILE A 14 26.31 4.25 7.74
C ILE A 14 24.93 4.30 8.39
N HIS A 15 24.08 5.21 7.91
CA HIS A 15 22.69 5.32 8.29
C HIS A 15 21.81 5.06 7.06
N LEU A 16 21.01 4.00 7.13
CA LEU A 16 20.02 3.63 6.13
C LEU A 16 18.64 3.91 6.71
N ASP A 17 17.84 4.70 6.01
CA ASP A 17 16.45 5.01 6.35
C ASP A 17 15.63 4.87 5.08
N THR A 18 14.65 3.97 5.09
CA THR A 18 13.84 3.61 3.92
C THR A 18 12.37 3.53 4.28
N TRP A 19 11.52 3.87 3.32
CA TRP A 19 10.07 3.89 3.44
C TRP A 19 9.45 3.02 2.35
N GLY A 20 8.29 2.41 2.67
CA GLY A 20 7.59 1.44 1.82
C GLY A 20 7.53 0.07 2.49
N ALA A 21 6.33 -0.50 2.62
CA ALA A 21 6.11 -1.85 3.15
C ALA A 21 6.22 -2.96 2.10
N GLY A 22 6.62 -2.61 0.88
CA GLY A 22 6.60 -3.50 -0.29
C GLY A 22 5.38 -3.28 -1.18
N SER A 23 5.35 -4.03 -2.28
CA SER A 23 4.29 -3.96 -3.29
C SER A 23 3.06 -4.74 -2.84
N PHE A 24 1.90 -4.11 -2.97
CA PHE A 24 0.58 -4.70 -2.69
C PHE A 24 -0.32 -4.61 -3.92
N GLU A 25 -1.27 -5.54 -4.00
CA GLU A 25 -2.33 -5.56 -5.01
C GLU A 25 -3.68 -5.40 -4.33
N ILE A 26 -4.44 -4.36 -4.69
CA ILE A 26 -5.80 -4.16 -4.20
C ILE A 26 -6.79 -4.17 -5.36
N MET A 27 -7.81 -5.01 -5.21
CA MET A 27 -8.96 -5.04 -6.12
C MET A 27 -9.99 -4.03 -5.64
N THR A 28 -10.49 -3.16 -6.53
CA THR A 28 -11.59 -2.24 -6.24
C THR A 28 -12.94 -2.97 -6.26
N SER A 29 -14.00 -2.33 -5.77
CA SER A 29 -15.38 -2.85 -5.88
C SER A 29 -15.85 -3.04 -7.32
N GLU A 30 -15.23 -2.34 -8.27
CA GLU A 30 -15.46 -2.47 -9.71
C GLU A 30 -14.71 -3.67 -10.32
N GLY A 31 -13.90 -4.39 -9.53
CA GLY A 31 -13.13 -5.56 -9.98
C GLY A 31 -11.80 -5.23 -10.66
N ILE A 32 -11.32 -3.98 -10.56
CA ILE A 32 -10.04 -3.57 -11.15
C ILE A 32 -8.93 -3.71 -10.11
N ILE A 33 -7.81 -4.33 -10.48
CA ILE A 33 -6.65 -4.50 -9.60
C ILE A 33 -5.66 -3.35 -9.83
N TYR A 34 -5.20 -2.75 -8.74
CA TYR A 34 -4.14 -1.75 -8.74
C TYR A 34 -2.98 -2.17 -7.86
N ARG A 35 -1.77 -1.83 -8.31
CA ARG A 35 -0.53 -2.01 -7.56
C ARG A 35 -0.14 -0.73 -6.85
N PHE A 36 0.32 -0.86 -5.63
CA PHE A 36 0.77 0.26 -4.83
C PHE A 36 1.79 -0.18 -3.78
N GLU A 37 2.63 0.75 -3.34
CA GLU A 37 3.34 0.63 -2.07
C GLU A 37 2.75 1.60 -1.05
N VAL A 38 2.97 1.38 0.23
CA VAL A 38 2.43 2.26 1.27
C VAL A 38 3.37 2.38 2.47
N SER A 39 3.35 3.57 3.08
CA SER A 39 3.88 3.81 4.42
C SER A 39 2.91 4.68 5.22
N ASP A 40 2.98 4.64 6.55
CA ASP A 40 2.14 5.50 7.39
C ASP A 40 2.45 6.99 7.22
N ARG A 41 3.68 7.33 6.82
CA ARG A 41 4.14 8.73 6.65
C ARG A 41 3.69 9.37 5.35
N PHE A 42 3.74 8.62 4.25
CA PHE A 42 3.52 9.16 2.90
C PHE A 42 2.19 8.70 2.28
N GLY A 43 1.54 7.70 2.87
CA GLY A 43 0.35 7.10 2.27
C GLY A 43 0.70 6.17 1.12
N PRO A 44 -0.30 5.79 0.30
CA PRO A 44 -0.10 4.88 -0.80
C PRO A 44 0.46 5.60 -2.04
N GLN A 45 1.39 4.96 -2.72
CA GLN A 45 1.92 5.39 -4.01
C GLN A 45 1.63 4.32 -5.05
N ARG A 46 1.05 4.73 -6.19
CA ARG A 46 0.77 3.82 -7.30
C ARG A 46 2.08 3.31 -7.89
N LEU A 47 2.12 2.02 -8.15
CA LEU A 47 3.20 1.38 -8.89
C LEU A 47 2.79 1.13 -10.34
N ASP A 48 3.76 1.17 -11.25
CA ASP A 48 3.59 0.77 -12.64
C ASP A 48 3.73 -0.76 -12.83
N GLU A 49 3.87 -1.19 -14.09
CA GLU A 49 4.01 -2.61 -14.43
C GLU A 49 5.36 -3.21 -14.02
N ASP A 50 6.42 -2.38 -14.00
CA ASP A 50 7.78 -2.74 -13.61
C ASP A 50 7.97 -2.72 -12.08
N GLY A 51 7.02 -2.10 -11.36
CA GLY A 51 7.03 -2.00 -9.91
C GLY A 51 7.68 -0.71 -9.39
N ASP A 52 7.95 0.25 -10.28
CA ASP A 52 8.42 1.58 -9.94
C ASP A 52 7.25 2.52 -9.61
N ILE A 53 7.53 3.65 -8.96
CA ILE A 53 6.51 4.66 -8.69
C ILE A 53 6.01 5.24 -10.01
N ALA A 54 4.72 5.05 -10.28
CA ALA A 54 4.10 5.52 -11.51
C ALA A 54 4.11 7.07 -11.58
N ASP A 55 4.34 7.62 -12.78
CA ASP A 55 4.26 9.08 -13.01
C ASP A 55 2.87 9.64 -12.67
N GLU A 56 1.81 8.86 -12.94
CA GLU A 56 0.43 9.22 -12.65
C GLU A 56 -0.07 8.52 -11.37
N GLN A 57 -0.36 9.32 -10.34
CA GLN A 57 -0.89 8.84 -9.06
C GLN A 57 -2.43 8.79 -9.04
N PHE A 58 -3.01 8.09 -8.05
CA PHE A 58 -4.47 8.00 -7.89
C PHE A 58 -5.09 9.38 -7.59
N GLY A 59 -5.99 9.87 -8.44
CA GLY A 59 -6.74 11.11 -8.20
C GLY A 59 -7.78 10.95 -7.08
N GLU A 60 -8.25 12.05 -6.48
CA GLU A 60 -9.13 12.02 -5.30
C GLU A 60 -10.45 11.24 -5.48
N GLY A 61 -11.02 11.23 -6.70
CA GLY A 61 -12.26 10.50 -7.02
C GLY A 61 -12.06 9.02 -7.39
N HIS A 62 -10.85 8.50 -7.30
CA HIS A 62 -10.52 7.17 -7.78
C HIS A 62 -11.02 6.07 -6.82
N ALA A 63 -11.64 5.00 -7.35
CA ALA A 63 -12.21 3.89 -6.56
C ALA A 63 -11.19 3.18 -5.64
N PHE A 64 -9.89 3.31 -5.96
CA PHE A 64 -8.78 2.88 -5.11
C PHE A 64 -8.92 3.39 -3.67
N TRP A 65 -9.28 4.65 -3.47
CA TRP A 65 -9.30 5.25 -2.12
C TRP A 65 -10.33 4.60 -1.21
N SER A 66 -11.48 4.19 -1.76
CA SER A 66 -12.51 3.46 -1.01
C SER A 66 -12.01 2.09 -0.57
N ALA A 67 -11.43 1.32 -1.50
CA ALA A 67 -10.88 0.00 -1.21
C ALA A 67 -9.71 0.08 -0.21
N TRP A 68 -8.76 0.98 -0.45
CA TRP A 68 -7.59 1.18 0.40
C TRP A 68 -7.96 1.64 1.81
N GLY A 69 -8.92 2.56 1.92
CA GLY A 69 -9.46 3.02 3.20
C GLY A 69 -10.01 1.85 4.02
N LYS A 70 -10.88 1.04 3.41
CA LYS A 70 -11.45 -0.15 4.07
C LYS A 70 -10.39 -1.18 4.45
N TRP A 71 -9.46 -1.46 3.56
CA TRP A 71 -8.33 -2.35 3.87
C TRP A 71 -7.52 -1.86 5.07
N LYS A 72 -7.21 -0.56 5.13
CA LYS A 72 -6.50 0.07 6.24
C LYS A 72 -7.29 -0.02 7.55
N GLU A 73 -8.58 0.30 7.53
CA GLU A 73 -9.49 0.21 8.67
C GLU A 73 -9.63 -1.23 9.20
N GLN A 74 -9.63 -2.21 8.31
CA GLN A 74 -9.75 -3.64 8.63
C GLN A 74 -8.41 -4.30 9.00
N GLY A 75 -7.39 -3.50 9.31
CA GLY A 75 -6.12 -4.00 9.83
C GLY A 75 -5.12 -4.45 8.77
N ARG A 76 -5.26 -4.00 7.52
CA ARG A 76 -4.32 -4.26 6.41
C ARG A 76 -4.07 -5.75 6.14
N ARG A 77 -5.13 -6.56 6.12
CA ARG A 77 -5.05 -8.01 5.90
C ARG A 77 -4.52 -8.33 4.49
N VAL A 78 -3.70 -9.36 4.40
CA VAL A 78 -3.19 -9.89 3.12
C VAL A 78 -3.48 -11.37 3.01
N ASP A 79 -3.57 -11.87 1.78
CA ASP A 79 -3.70 -13.30 1.48
C ASP A 79 -2.38 -14.05 1.76
N ASP A 80 -2.39 -15.37 1.57
CA ASP A 80 -1.23 -16.25 1.83
C ASP A 80 0.03 -15.88 1.01
N ASP A 81 -0.14 -15.16 -0.10
CA ASP A 81 0.96 -14.65 -0.92
C ASP A 81 1.65 -13.40 -0.33
N GLY A 82 1.03 -12.77 0.68
CA GLY A 82 1.52 -11.57 1.33
C GLY A 82 1.41 -10.29 0.49
N VAL A 83 0.79 -10.35 -0.70
CA VAL A 83 0.72 -9.23 -1.66
C VAL A 83 -0.71 -8.76 -1.85
N ARG A 84 -1.68 -9.68 -1.93
CA ARG A 84 -3.07 -9.34 -2.20
C ARG A 84 -3.78 -8.82 -0.96
N CYS A 85 -4.25 -7.58 -1.03
CA CYS A 85 -5.03 -6.94 0.02
C CYS A 85 -6.42 -7.59 0.14
N LEU A 86 -6.77 -8.04 1.34
CA LEU A 86 -8.08 -8.56 1.66
C LEU A 86 -8.91 -7.49 2.39
N TRP A 87 -10.03 -7.11 1.79
CA TRP A 87 -10.98 -6.19 2.39
C TRP A 87 -12.41 -6.59 2.04
N ASP A 88 -13.33 -6.36 2.97
CA ASP A 88 -14.74 -6.64 2.79
C ASP A 88 -15.50 -5.31 2.63
N GLU A 89 -16.39 -5.25 1.65
CA GLU A 89 -17.38 -4.18 1.60
C GLU A 89 -18.44 -4.50 2.66
N GLU A 90 -18.51 -3.70 3.73
CA GLU A 90 -19.58 -3.88 4.72
C GLU A 90 -20.92 -3.67 4.01
N ALA A 91 -21.74 -4.71 3.96
CA ALA A 91 -23.11 -4.61 3.47
C ALA A 91 -23.86 -3.59 4.35
N ALA A 92 -24.29 -2.50 3.74
CA ALA A 92 -25.14 -1.48 4.36
C ALA A 92 -26.51 -2.05 4.77
#